data_AF-T1PQC9-F1
#
_entry.id   AF-T1PQC9-F1
#
_cell.length_a   1.000
_cell.length_b   1.000
_cell.length_c   1.000
_cell.angle_alpha   90.00
_cell.angle_beta   90.00
_cell.angle_gamma   90.00
#
_symmetry.space_group_name_H-M   'P 1'
#
loop_
_entity.id
_entity.type
_entity.pdbx_description
1 polymer ?
#
loop_
_entity_poly.entity_id
_entity_poly.type
_entity_poly.pdbx_seq_one_letter_code
_entity_poly.pdbx_strand_id
1 'polypeptide(L)'
;MFYGLVNVTYFDLVTVGFTFTVLIAVQILNALWALKDKGSVDCTDNCVSVVGDDNIRKLLKINENGTDVAEKTPPILHKRSPSSPVTTATSVTSPAATPPPTTKNGKLQKQQSEQCENHEDEDTISLENLLPCDHTEIYSSNKISYIIDELLQTEGNYINNLKKGLQNYGNLDKYDKLPESLRGEDKRHQLLGNIEEILDLHEKQILPLMLGNQRDLKTMFDEMTSYIDKNQFYCYVTFTMHKQTSMQLRKDNREWFQNYQNEINDRLGIDSFLVQPIQRLTRYPLLLSQFISEFYKSGINCKPVLVSVCKLETRMRRLLEVVNQSEEVLSIEELPTEFTIDHFGAFRRSTEFEAYSCRSRKKFKAKVFLFDQYL
;
A
#
# COMPACT_ATOMS: atom_id res chain seq x y z
N MET A 1 -11.99 10.47 58.92
CA MET A 1 -11.33 10.68 57.62
C MET A 1 -10.08 9.82 57.56
N PHE A 2 -10.01 9.00 56.51
CA PHE A 2 -8.89 8.29 55.89
C PHE A 2 -8.00 7.32 56.70
N TYR A 3 -8.26 6.04 56.40
CA TYR A 3 -7.43 4.84 56.47
C TYR A 3 -6.31 4.83 55.43
N GLY A 4 -5.26 4.01 55.67
CA GLY A 4 -4.53 3.35 54.59
C GLY A 4 -3.06 3.04 54.84
N LEU A 5 -2.73 2.20 55.84
CA LEU A 5 -1.41 1.57 55.95
C LEU A 5 -1.35 0.34 55.02
N VAL A 6 -0.48 0.39 54.00
CA VAL A 6 -0.26 -0.71 53.05
C VAL A 6 0.68 -1.74 53.69
N ASN A 7 0.18 -2.96 53.90
CA ASN A 7 0.99 -4.12 54.28
C ASN A 7 1.68 -4.69 53.02
N VAL A 8 2.99 -4.53 52.93
CA VAL A 8 3.83 -5.18 51.90
C VAL A 8 3.96 -6.66 52.25
N THR A 9 3.55 -7.55 51.36
CA THR A 9 3.64 -8.99 51.60
C THR A 9 4.99 -9.54 51.13
N TYR A 10 5.48 -10.60 51.80
CA TYR A 10 6.74 -11.28 51.47
C TYR A 10 6.86 -11.67 49.98
N PHE A 11 5.73 -11.92 49.33
CA PHE A 11 5.63 -12.28 47.92
C PHE A 11 6.06 -11.12 46.99
N ASP A 12 5.81 -9.87 47.38
CA ASP A 12 6.20 -8.68 46.61
C ASP A 12 7.71 -8.46 46.65
N LEU A 13 8.35 -8.73 47.80
CA LEU A 13 9.79 -8.59 47.97
C LEU A 13 10.57 -9.64 47.15
N VAL A 14 10.07 -10.87 47.09
CA VAL A 14 10.67 -11.95 46.28
C VAL A 14 10.51 -11.67 44.78
N THR A 15 9.35 -11.15 44.37
CA THR A 15 9.09 -10.81 42.96
C THR A 15 9.97 -9.64 42.51
N VAL A 16 10.14 -8.60 43.33
CA VAL A 16 11.03 -7.47 43.03
C VAL A 16 12.50 -7.89 43.09
N GLY A 17 12.89 -8.77 44.02
CA GLY A 17 14.24 -9.32 44.07
C GLY A 17 14.60 -10.13 42.84
N PHE A 18 13.68 -10.98 42.36
CA PHE A 18 13.89 -11.80 41.17
C PHE A 18 13.97 -10.98 39.88
N THR A 19 13.16 -9.93 39.74
CA THR A 19 13.25 -9.04 38.57
C THR A 19 14.56 -8.26 38.55
N PHE A 20 15.04 -7.82 39.71
CA PHE A 20 16.32 -7.10 39.79
C PHE A 20 17.52 -7.99 39.48
N THR A 21 17.53 -9.25 39.94
CA THR A 21 18.62 -10.20 39.63
C THR A 21 18.64 -10.60 38.15
N VAL A 22 17.47 -10.77 37.52
CA VAL A 22 17.37 -11.06 36.08
C VAL A 22 17.89 -9.87 35.24
N LEU A 23 17.57 -8.63 35.63
CA LEU A 23 18.06 -7.44 34.91
C LEU A 23 19.58 -7.29 34.98
N ILE A 24 20.18 -7.53 36.16
CA ILE A 24 21.65 -7.50 36.32
C ILE A 24 22.30 -8.63 35.51
N ALA A 25 21.71 -9.84 35.51
CA ALA A 25 22.24 -10.96 34.75
C ALA A 25 22.26 -10.68 33.23
N VAL A 26 21.20 -10.08 32.69
CA VAL A 26 21.13 -9.69 31.25
C VAL A 26 22.17 -8.63 30.90
N GLN A 27 22.37 -7.64 31.77
CA GLN A 27 23.39 -6.60 31.56
C GLN A 27 24.82 -7.17 31.57
N ILE A 28 25.10 -8.12 32.48
CA ILE A 28 26.40 -8.82 32.52
C ILE A 28 26.57 -9.69 31.27
N LEU A 29 25.53 -10.40 30.83
CA LEU A 29 25.59 -11.25 29.64
C LEU A 29 25.87 -10.43 28.36
N ASN A 30 25.22 -9.27 28.22
CA ASN A 30 25.46 -8.35 27.11
C ASN A 30 26.88 -7.76 27.14
N ALA A 31 27.40 -7.43 28.33
CA ALA A 31 28.77 -6.94 28.46
C ALA A 31 29.81 -8.03 28.11
N LEU A 32 29.57 -9.28 28.50
CA LEU A 32 30.42 -10.42 28.15
C LEU A 32 30.36 -10.76 26.66
N TRP A 33 29.18 -10.65 26.04
CA TRP A 33 29.03 -10.77 24.58
C TRP A 33 29.82 -9.70 23.83
N ALA A 34 29.75 -8.45 24.27
CA ALA A 34 30.49 -7.34 23.68
C ALA A 34 32.03 -7.47 23.82
N LEU A 35 32.51 -8.17 24.85
CA LEU A 35 33.94 -8.47 25.01
C LEU A 35 34.40 -9.64 24.14
N LYS A 36 33.50 -10.57 23.79
CA LYS A 36 33.81 -11.73 22.94
C LYS A 36 34.00 -11.36 21.46
N ASP A 37 33.40 -10.25 20.99
CA ASP A 37 33.55 -9.75 19.62
C ASP A 37 34.85 -8.94 19.37
N LYS A 38 35.69 -8.73 20.38
CA LYS A 38 37.00 -8.05 20.23
C LYS A 38 38.19 -9.02 20.13
N GLY A 39 37.97 -10.19 19.53
CA GLY A 39 39.01 -11.16 19.22
C GLY A 39 39.50 -11.07 17.76
N SER A 40 40.56 -10.30 17.54
CA SER A 40 41.62 -10.46 16.52
C SER A 40 41.26 -11.03 15.14
N VAL A 41 41.32 -10.18 14.10
CA VAL A 41 41.91 -10.55 12.80
C VAL A 41 42.66 -9.33 12.24
N ASP A 42 43.98 -9.48 12.19
CA ASP A 42 44.93 -8.67 11.43
C ASP A 42 44.87 -9.10 9.96
N CYS A 43 44.84 -8.17 9.01
CA CYS A 43 45.05 -8.46 7.59
C CYS A 43 45.68 -7.25 6.90
N THR A 44 46.90 -7.51 6.45
CA THR A 44 47.79 -6.71 5.62
C THR A 44 47.26 -6.47 4.22
N ASP A 45 47.85 -5.46 3.58
CA ASP A 45 47.62 -4.94 2.23
C ASP A 45 47.47 -5.99 1.12
N ASN A 46 46.51 -5.78 0.20
CA ASN A 46 46.84 -5.58 -1.21
C ASN A 46 45.67 -4.98 -2.01
N CYS A 47 46.00 -4.00 -2.86
CA CYS A 47 45.10 -3.38 -3.83
C CYS A 47 45.08 -4.13 -5.17
N VAL A 48 44.00 -3.87 -5.93
CA VAL A 48 43.86 -3.83 -7.40
C VAL A 48 43.10 -4.96 -8.10
N SER A 49 42.21 -4.48 -8.99
CA SER A 49 41.70 -5.02 -10.27
C SER A 49 40.36 -5.75 -10.35
N VAL A 50 39.54 -5.16 -11.22
CA VAL A 50 38.34 -5.63 -11.92
C VAL A 50 38.64 -6.87 -12.79
N VAL A 51 37.67 -7.78 -12.88
CA VAL A 51 37.27 -8.71 -13.99
C VAL A 51 36.53 -9.87 -13.29
N GLY A 52 35.23 -10.09 -13.48
CA GLY A 52 34.61 -10.77 -14.62
C GLY A 52 33.92 -12.04 -14.11
N ASP A 53 32.81 -12.40 -14.75
CA ASP A 53 31.73 -13.32 -14.33
C ASP A 53 32.05 -14.72 -13.75
N ASP A 54 30.97 -15.32 -13.23
CA ASP A 54 30.72 -16.74 -12.89
C ASP A 54 30.75 -17.14 -11.41
N ASN A 55 29.65 -16.86 -10.66
CA ASN A 55 29.16 -17.76 -9.60
C ASN A 55 27.74 -17.49 -9.07
N ILE A 56 26.79 -17.17 -9.95
CA ILE A 56 25.36 -17.30 -9.62
C ILE A 56 25.00 -18.79 -9.63
N ARG A 57 25.21 -19.48 -8.49
CA ARG A 57 24.54 -20.74 -8.08
C ARG A 57 25.11 -21.30 -6.78
N LYS A 58 24.98 -20.56 -5.67
CA LYS A 58 24.93 -21.11 -4.30
C LYS A 58 24.76 -19.99 -3.30
N LEU A 59 23.52 -19.61 -2.99
CA LEU A 59 23.10 -19.06 -1.69
C LEU A 59 21.60 -18.68 -1.77
N LEU A 60 20.76 -19.71 -1.95
CA LEU A 60 19.39 -19.71 -1.46
C LEU A 60 19.24 -20.94 -0.56
N LYS A 61 19.37 -20.70 0.74
CA LYS A 61 18.68 -21.37 1.86
C LYS A 61 18.52 -20.26 2.91
N ILE A 62 17.39 -19.53 2.88
CA ILE A 62 16.15 -19.75 3.66
C ILE A 62 16.49 -19.74 5.16
N ASN A 63 16.29 -18.60 5.84
CA ASN A 63 15.08 -18.13 6.57
C ASN A 63 15.15 -18.61 8.05
N GLU A 64 14.64 -17.95 9.08
CA GLU A 64 13.93 -16.68 9.30
C GLU A 64 13.92 -16.48 10.84
N ASN A 65 13.72 -15.24 11.32
CA ASN A 65 12.81 -14.89 12.43
C ASN A 65 13.07 -13.46 12.90
N GLY A 66 12.06 -12.60 12.69
CA GLY A 66 12.02 -11.21 13.13
C GLY A 66 11.42 -11.04 14.54
N THR A 67 11.26 -9.77 14.95
CA THR A 67 10.11 -9.27 15.73
C THR A 67 10.21 -7.75 15.96
N ASP A 68 9.03 -7.15 16.05
CA ASP A 68 8.65 -5.72 16.03
C ASP A 68 8.94 -4.91 17.32
N VAL A 69 8.83 -3.57 17.23
CA VAL A 69 7.79 -2.70 17.86
C VAL A 69 8.26 -1.24 18.12
N ALA A 70 7.54 -0.31 17.47
CA ALA A 70 7.02 1.03 17.83
C ALA A 70 7.76 2.07 18.73
N GLU A 71 7.68 3.34 18.30
CA GLU A 71 7.61 4.55 19.16
C GLU A 71 6.92 5.73 18.42
N LYS A 72 5.65 6.10 18.74
CA LYS A 72 5.15 7.33 19.44
C LYS A 72 5.85 8.65 19.06
N THR A 73 5.17 9.77 18.73
CA THR A 73 4.30 10.68 19.57
C THR A 73 3.88 11.91 18.68
N PRO A 74 3.25 13.04 19.14
CA PRO A 74 1.96 13.38 19.78
C PRO A 74 1.03 14.33 18.94
N PRO A 75 -0.15 14.79 19.45
CA PRO A 75 -1.15 15.59 18.71
C PRO A 75 -1.21 17.09 19.08
N ILE A 76 -1.73 17.94 18.17
CA ILE A 76 -2.12 19.35 18.43
C ILE A 76 -3.54 19.66 17.94
N LEU A 77 -4.21 20.46 18.76
CA LEU A 77 -5.61 20.84 18.94
C LEU A 77 -6.03 22.07 18.10
N HIS A 78 -7.32 22.18 17.71
CA HIS A 78 -8.24 23.33 17.89
C HIS A 78 -9.59 23.07 17.17
N LYS A 79 -10.66 22.73 17.89
CA LYS A 79 -11.74 23.59 18.46
C LYS A 79 -12.71 24.22 17.45
N ARG A 80 -13.98 23.79 17.50
CA ARG A 80 -15.12 24.70 17.79
C ARG A 80 -16.35 23.91 18.30
N SER A 81 -17.04 24.49 19.29
CA SER A 81 -18.26 24.01 19.97
C SER A 81 -19.42 25.03 19.72
N PRO A 82 -20.57 25.02 20.45
CA PRO A 82 -21.85 24.44 20.00
C PRO A 82 -23.07 25.40 20.10
N SER A 83 -24.27 24.95 19.71
CA SER A 83 -25.56 25.38 20.29
C SER A 83 -26.75 24.48 19.91
N SER A 84 -27.64 24.24 20.89
CA SER A 84 -29.01 23.68 20.81
C SER A 84 -30.01 24.79 21.28
N PRO A 85 -31.35 24.61 21.51
CA PRO A 85 -32.23 23.42 21.48
C PRO A 85 -33.69 23.63 20.93
N VAL A 86 -34.54 22.57 20.97
CA VAL A 86 -35.94 22.49 21.53
C VAL A 86 -36.85 21.43 20.83
N THR A 87 -37.26 20.41 21.63
CA THR A 87 -38.58 19.71 21.88
C THR A 87 -39.55 19.40 20.70
N THR A 88 -40.09 18.17 20.53
CA THR A 88 -41.29 17.61 21.24
C THR A 88 -41.52 16.09 20.97
N ALA A 89 -42.19 15.44 21.94
CA ALA A 89 -42.52 14.01 22.21
C ALA A 89 -43.32 13.22 21.12
N THR A 90 -43.47 11.88 21.16
CA THR A 90 -44.35 11.09 22.07
C THR A 90 -44.14 9.55 21.95
N SER A 91 -44.19 8.84 23.11
CA SER A 91 -44.58 7.43 23.49
C SER A 91 -44.55 6.26 22.47
N VAL A 92 -44.37 4.96 22.82
CA VAL A 92 -45.13 4.09 23.77
C VAL A 92 -44.35 2.78 24.12
N THR A 93 -44.23 2.47 25.42
CA THR A 93 -44.50 1.20 26.18
C THR A 93 -43.80 -0.16 25.91
N SER A 94 -43.08 -0.67 26.94
CA SER A 94 -42.71 -2.10 27.24
C SER A 94 -43.84 -2.82 28.04
N PRO A 95 -43.86 -4.15 28.42
CA PRO A 95 -42.80 -4.85 29.23
C PRO A 95 -42.69 -6.43 29.19
N ALA A 96 -41.58 -6.94 29.80
CA ALA A 96 -41.37 -8.18 30.62
C ALA A 96 -41.65 -9.61 30.04
N ALA A 97 -41.05 -10.76 30.40
CA ALA A 97 -40.27 -11.26 31.56
C ALA A 97 -39.47 -12.57 31.23
N THR A 98 -38.54 -12.97 32.12
CA THR A 98 -37.58 -14.13 32.19
C THR A 98 -38.14 -15.37 32.98
N PRO A 99 -37.43 -16.49 33.37
CA PRO A 99 -36.38 -17.43 32.84
C PRO A 99 -36.76 -18.97 33.04
N PRO A 100 -35.87 -19.95 33.40
CA PRO A 100 -34.96 -20.85 32.62
C PRO A 100 -35.26 -22.40 32.80
N PRO A 101 -34.40 -23.37 32.38
CA PRO A 101 -33.26 -23.82 33.21
C PRO A 101 -31.97 -24.30 32.47
N THR A 102 -30.95 -24.52 33.29
CA THR A 102 -29.52 -24.90 33.13
C THR A 102 -29.19 -26.27 32.53
N THR A 103 -28.02 -26.38 31.88
CA THR A 103 -27.03 -27.47 32.13
C THR A 103 -25.61 -27.04 31.73
N LYS A 104 -24.62 -27.45 32.54
CA LYS A 104 -23.19 -27.12 32.46
C LYS A 104 -22.39 -28.19 31.70
N ASN A 105 -21.13 -27.81 31.42
CA ASN A 105 -19.94 -28.58 31.02
C ASN A 105 -19.64 -28.45 29.51
N GLY A 106 -18.51 -27.95 29.04
CA GLY A 106 -17.24 -27.57 29.65
C GLY A 106 -16.12 -27.84 28.64
N LYS A 107 -15.08 -26.99 28.67
CA LYS A 107 -13.70 -27.17 28.16
C LYS A 107 -13.30 -26.52 26.82
N LEU A 108 -12.32 -25.61 26.99
CA LEU A 108 -11.17 -25.26 26.14
C LEU A 108 -11.40 -24.39 24.89
N GLN A 109 -11.31 -23.07 25.11
CA GLN A 109 -10.83 -22.12 24.10
C GLN A 109 -9.33 -22.34 23.90
N LYS A 110 -8.92 -22.65 22.67
CA LYS A 110 -7.57 -22.41 22.18
C LYS A 110 -7.69 -21.44 21.01
N GLN A 111 -7.31 -20.19 21.26
CA GLN A 111 -6.89 -19.28 20.20
C GLN A 111 -5.64 -19.89 19.56
N GLN A 112 -5.71 -20.17 18.26
CA GLN A 112 -4.52 -20.36 17.45
C GLN A 112 -4.72 -19.59 16.15
N SER A 113 -3.96 -18.50 16.06
CA SER A 113 -3.54 -17.86 14.83
C SER A 113 -2.72 -18.87 14.02
N GLU A 114 -3.25 -19.34 12.90
CA GLU A 114 -2.47 -20.10 11.92
C GLU A 114 -1.96 -19.12 10.86
N GLN A 115 -0.69 -18.82 11.02
CA GLN A 115 0.19 -18.16 10.07
C GLN A 115 0.43 -19.15 8.92
N CYS A 116 0.24 -18.70 7.67
CA CYS A 116 0.41 -19.53 6.49
C CYS A 116 1.90 -19.82 6.24
N GLU A 117 2.44 -20.87 6.87
CA GLU A 117 3.63 -21.57 6.40
C GLU A 117 3.17 -22.80 5.61
N ASN A 118 3.16 -22.72 4.29
CA ASN A 118 3.06 -23.91 3.46
C ASN A 118 4.48 -24.29 3.00
N HIS A 119 4.94 -25.42 3.52
CA HIS A 119 6.12 -26.13 3.05
C HIS A 119 5.84 -26.66 1.63
N GLU A 120 6.73 -26.34 0.69
CA GLU A 120 6.72 -26.88 -0.67
C GLU A 120 7.21 -28.32 -0.66
N ASP A 121 6.31 -29.28 -0.92
CA ASP A 121 6.66 -30.63 -1.39
C ASP A 121 5.73 -31.00 -2.57
N GLU A 122 6.32 -30.93 -3.77
CA GLU A 122 6.15 -31.76 -4.97
C GLU A 122 4.84 -32.55 -5.23
N ASP A 123 4.27 -32.26 -6.42
CA ASP A 123 3.77 -33.23 -7.40
C ASP A 123 2.56 -34.13 -7.06
N THR A 124 1.58 -33.56 -6.37
CA THR A 124 0.18 -33.95 -6.60
C THR A 124 -0.63 -32.75 -7.06
N ILE A 125 -0.86 -32.62 -8.38
CA ILE A 125 -2.03 -31.88 -8.87
C ILE A 125 -3.24 -32.62 -8.30
N SER A 126 -3.76 -32.14 -7.18
CA SER A 126 -5.03 -32.62 -6.62
C SER A 126 -6.07 -32.55 -7.74
N LEU A 127 -6.70 -33.68 -8.04
CA LEU A 127 -7.73 -33.81 -9.07
C LEU A 127 -8.88 -32.78 -8.89
N GLU A 128 -9.01 -32.22 -7.69
CA GLU A 128 -9.91 -31.12 -7.33
C GLU A 128 -9.59 -29.78 -8.03
N ASN A 129 -8.34 -29.54 -8.45
CA ASN A 129 -7.96 -28.35 -9.24
C ASN A 129 -8.28 -28.49 -10.73
N LEU A 130 -8.65 -29.69 -11.20
CA LEU A 130 -9.02 -30.00 -12.59
C LEU A 130 -10.54 -29.96 -12.82
N LEU A 131 -11.33 -29.88 -11.75
CA LEU A 131 -12.78 -29.68 -11.86
C LEU A 131 -13.04 -28.20 -12.18
N PRO A 132 -13.89 -27.89 -13.17
CA PRO A 132 -14.37 -26.53 -13.37
C PRO A 132 -14.92 -26.02 -12.03
N CYS A 133 -14.39 -24.90 -11.54
CA CYS A 133 -15.06 -24.21 -10.44
C CYS A 133 -16.49 -23.91 -10.89
N ASP A 134 -17.48 -24.33 -10.11
CA ASP A 134 -18.82 -23.84 -10.34
C ASP A 134 -18.88 -22.39 -9.85
N HIS A 135 -18.63 -21.45 -10.77
CA HIS A 135 -18.74 -20.02 -10.48
C HIS A 135 -20.18 -19.63 -10.07
N THR A 136 -21.18 -20.51 -10.25
CA THR A 136 -22.56 -20.29 -9.83
C THR A 136 -22.66 -20.00 -8.33
N GLU A 137 -21.87 -20.66 -7.48
CA GLU A 137 -21.86 -20.37 -6.03
C GLU A 137 -21.36 -18.95 -5.72
N ILE A 138 -20.41 -18.46 -6.51
CA ILE A 138 -19.86 -17.10 -6.37
C ILE A 138 -20.92 -16.06 -6.72
N TYR A 139 -21.60 -16.21 -7.86
CA TYR A 139 -22.66 -15.28 -8.28
C TYR A 139 -23.96 -15.44 -7.49
N SER A 140 -24.18 -16.59 -6.84
CA SER A 140 -25.31 -16.79 -5.93
C SER A 140 -25.19 -15.96 -4.65
N SER A 141 -23.97 -15.55 -4.29
CA SER A 141 -23.76 -14.61 -3.19
C SER A 141 -24.05 -13.19 -3.65
N ASN A 142 -25.20 -12.65 -3.24
CA ASN A 142 -25.60 -11.27 -3.52
C ASN A 142 -24.49 -10.26 -3.18
N LYS A 143 -23.80 -10.45 -2.05
CA LYS A 143 -22.72 -9.55 -1.62
C LYS A 143 -21.52 -9.57 -2.55
N ILE A 144 -21.11 -10.75 -3.02
CA ILE A 144 -19.99 -10.85 -3.95
C ILE A 144 -20.36 -10.26 -5.31
N SER A 145 -21.59 -10.51 -5.79
CA SER A 145 -22.10 -9.86 -6.99
C SER A 145 -22.04 -8.33 -6.86
N TYR A 146 -22.49 -7.76 -5.74
CA TYR A 146 -22.41 -6.32 -5.51
C TYR A 146 -20.97 -5.78 -5.56
N ILE A 147 -19.98 -6.51 -5.04
CA ILE A 147 -18.58 -6.08 -5.09
C ILE A 147 -18.05 -6.09 -6.53
N ILE A 148 -18.40 -7.11 -7.32
CA ILE A 148 -18.02 -7.20 -8.74
C ILE A 148 -18.68 -6.06 -9.53
N ASP A 149 -19.97 -5.82 -9.29
CA ASP A 149 -20.72 -4.75 -9.94
C ASP A 149 -20.18 -3.37 -9.54
N GLU A 150 -19.84 -3.15 -8.27
CA GLU A 150 -19.18 -1.93 -7.79
C GLU A 150 -17.83 -1.74 -8.50
N LEU A 151 -17.02 -2.80 -8.61
CA LEU A 151 -15.71 -2.74 -9.24
C LEU A 151 -15.81 -2.29 -10.71
N LEU A 152 -16.77 -2.84 -11.47
CA LEU A 152 -17.04 -2.49 -12.88
C LEU A 152 -17.66 -1.10 -13.02
N GLN A 153 -18.69 -0.80 -12.24
CA GLN A 153 -19.39 0.49 -12.30
C GLN A 153 -18.45 1.64 -11.95
N THR A 154 -17.65 1.47 -10.89
CA THR A 154 -16.68 2.49 -10.47
C THR A 154 -15.53 2.64 -11.47
N GLU A 155 -15.22 1.61 -12.27
CA GLU A 155 -14.26 1.70 -13.38
C GLU A 155 -14.79 2.58 -14.52
N GLY A 156 -16.02 2.31 -14.98
CA GLY A 156 -16.66 3.16 -15.99
C GLY A 156 -16.82 4.60 -15.53
N ASN A 157 -17.19 4.83 -14.27
CA ASN A 157 -17.25 6.16 -13.68
C ASN A 157 -15.87 6.84 -13.63
N TYR A 158 -14.82 6.10 -13.29
CA TYR A 158 -13.45 6.61 -13.29
C TYR A 158 -13.02 7.09 -14.68
N ILE A 159 -13.22 6.28 -15.72
CA ILE A 159 -12.93 6.64 -17.11
C ILE A 159 -13.71 7.88 -17.55
N ASN A 160 -15.00 7.95 -17.23
CA ASN A 160 -15.83 9.11 -17.57
C ASN A 160 -15.37 10.39 -16.84
N ASN A 161 -14.98 10.27 -15.58
CA ASN A 161 -14.44 11.39 -14.81
C ASN A 161 -13.11 11.87 -15.39
N LEU A 162 -12.24 10.95 -15.81
CA LEU A 162 -10.98 11.29 -16.47
C LEU A 162 -11.22 12.05 -17.79
N LYS A 163 -12.11 11.53 -18.65
CA LYS A 163 -12.50 12.18 -19.91
C LYS A 163 -13.05 13.57 -19.68
N LYS A 164 -13.93 13.74 -18.69
CA LYS A 164 -14.49 15.06 -18.35
C LYS A 164 -13.40 16.03 -17.88
N GLY A 165 -12.47 15.57 -17.04
CA GLY A 165 -11.33 16.39 -16.61
C GLY A 165 -10.43 16.79 -17.77
N LEU A 166 -10.15 15.88 -18.70
CA LEU A 166 -9.39 16.17 -19.93
C LEU A 166 -10.13 17.11 -20.90
N GLN A 167 -11.45 17.02 -20.98
CA GLN A 167 -12.24 18.00 -21.74
C GLN A 167 -12.12 19.41 -21.13
N ASN A 168 -12.15 19.50 -19.81
CA ASN A 168 -12.07 20.76 -19.08
C ASN A 168 -10.67 21.39 -19.08
N TYR A 169 -9.63 20.57 -18.88
CA TYR A 169 -8.25 21.06 -18.64
C TYR A 169 -7.23 20.62 -19.70
N GLY A 170 -7.58 19.70 -20.61
CA GLY A 170 -6.68 19.18 -21.65
C GLY A 170 -6.58 20.06 -22.90
N ASN A 171 -7.47 21.05 -23.06
CA ASN A 171 -7.51 21.95 -24.22
C ASN A 171 -7.36 23.43 -23.83
N LEU A 172 -6.64 23.73 -22.74
CA LEU A 172 -6.48 25.10 -22.23
C LEU A 172 -5.86 26.06 -23.25
N ASP A 173 -5.04 25.57 -24.18
CA ASP A 173 -4.44 26.40 -25.25
C ASP A 173 -5.46 27.09 -26.16
N LYS A 174 -6.69 26.58 -26.21
CA LYS A 174 -7.80 27.19 -26.98
C LYS A 174 -8.49 28.33 -26.24
N TYR A 175 -8.10 28.59 -24.99
CA TYR A 175 -8.71 29.60 -24.15
C TYR A 175 -7.94 30.94 -24.26
N ASP A 176 -8.61 31.98 -24.73
CA ASP A 176 -7.98 33.27 -25.10
C ASP A 176 -7.29 33.98 -23.91
N LYS A 177 -7.73 33.75 -22.68
CA LYS A 177 -7.14 34.36 -21.47
C LYS A 177 -6.16 33.44 -20.74
N LEU A 178 -5.56 32.47 -21.44
CA LEU A 178 -4.55 31.58 -20.85
C LEU A 178 -3.28 32.39 -20.48
N PRO A 179 -2.75 32.26 -19.25
CA PRO A 179 -1.48 32.87 -18.86
C PRO A 179 -0.32 32.29 -19.68
N GLU A 180 0.66 33.12 -20.01
CA GLU A 180 1.85 32.70 -20.77
C GLU A 180 2.63 31.59 -20.05
N SER A 181 2.62 31.58 -18.72
CA SER A 181 3.20 30.54 -17.87
C SER A 181 2.61 29.13 -18.07
N LEU A 182 1.37 29.05 -18.59
CA LEU A 182 0.64 27.81 -18.86
C LEU A 182 0.53 27.49 -20.35
N ARG A 183 0.99 28.38 -21.22
CA ARG A 183 0.87 28.24 -22.66
C ARG A 183 1.90 27.24 -23.19
N GLY A 184 1.45 26.41 -24.12
CA GLY A 184 2.31 25.47 -24.84
C GLY A 184 2.20 24.03 -24.34
N GLU A 185 2.50 23.11 -25.24
CA GLU A 185 2.30 21.68 -25.03
C GLU A 185 3.12 21.12 -23.86
N ASP A 186 4.36 21.60 -23.68
CA ASP A 186 5.22 21.21 -22.55
C ASP A 186 4.62 21.60 -21.19
N LYS A 187 3.99 22.79 -21.10
CA LYS A 187 3.34 23.26 -19.87
C LYS A 187 2.08 22.48 -19.58
N ARG A 188 1.32 22.12 -20.61
CA ARG A 188 0.18 21.21 -20.51
C ARG A 188 0.59 19.84 -19.99
N HIS A 189 1.67 19.25 -20.52
CA HIS A 189 2.22 17.99 -20.03
C HIS A 189 2.75 18.09 -18.60
N GLN A 190 3.42 19.19 -18.23
CA GLN A 190 3.83 19.43 -16.84
C GLN A 190 2.63 19.59 -15.89
N LEU A 191 1.54 20.20 -16.37
CA LEU A 191 0.33 20.42 -15.58
C LEU A 191 -0.46 19.12 -15.36
N LEU A 192 -0.71 18.35 -16.40
CA LEU A 192 -1.59 17.18 -16.37
C LEU A 192 -0.84 15.85 -16.22
N GLY A 193 0.48 15.85 -16.39
CA GLY A 193 1.28 14.64 -16.49
C GLY A 193 0.88 13.79 -17.69
N ASN A 194 1.06 12.48 -17.56
CA ASN A 194 0.65 11.47 -18.54
C ASN A 194 -0.76 10.91 -18.24
N ILE A 195 -1.70 11.76 -17.80
CA ILE A 195 -3.06 11.30 -17.46
C ILE A 195 -3.84 10.73 -18.66
N GLU A 196 -3.49 11.16 -19.88
CA GLU A 196 -4.04 10.60 -21.13
C GLU A 196 -3.62 9.13 -21.32
N GLU A 197 -2.38 8.79 -20.95
CA GLU A 197 -1.87 7.40 -20.98
C GLU A 197 -2.61 6.54 -19.94
N ILE A 198 -2.88 7.08 -18.76
CA ILE A 198 -3.70 6.39 -17.74
C ILE A 198 -5.12 6.19 -18.26
N LEU A 199 -5.74 7.20 -18.87
CA LEU A 199 -7.07 7.04 -19.47
C LEU A 199 -7.06 5.93 -20.52
N ASP A 200 -6.06 5.91 -21.40
CA ASP A 200 -5.94 4.92 -22.46
C ASP A 200 -5.77 3.49 -21.93
N LEU A 201 -4.94 3.29 -20.89
CA LEU A 201 -4.82 2.01 -20.19
C LEU A 201 -6.20 1.53 -19.71
N HIS A 202 -6.93 2.40 -19.01
CA HIS A 202 -8.20 2.02 -18.40
C HIS A 202 -9.32 1.81 -19.43
N GLU A 203 -9.44 2.69 -20.41
CA GLU A 203 -10.47 2.64 -21.45
C GLU A 203 -10.25 1.51 -22.45
N LYS A 204 -9.01 1.31 -22.92
CA LYS A 204 -8.72 0.39 -24.02
C LYS A 204 -8.35 -1.01 -23.55
N GLN A 205 -7.87 -1.16 -22.30
CA GLN A 205 -7.37 -2.44 -21.81
C GLN A 205 -8.11 -2.93 -20.56
N ILE A 206 -8.13 -2.15 -19.47
CA ILE A 206 -8.65 -2.64 -18.17
C ILE A 206 -10.16 -2.84 -18.19
N LEU A 207 -10.95 -1.83 -18.57
CA LEU A 207 -12.42 -1.98 -18.60
C LEU A 207 -12.88 -3.07 -19.57
N PRO A 208 -12.38 -3.15 -20.83
CA PRO A 208 -12.71 -4.24 -21.74
C PRO A 208 -12.35 -5.63 -21.20
N LEU A 209 -11.19 -5.78 -20.56
CA LEU A 209 -10.77 -7.02 -19.90
C LEU A 209 -11.74 -7.44 -18.81
N MET A 210 -12.19 -6.49 -17.99
CA MET A 210 -13.12 -6.79 -16.91
C MET A 210 -14.52 -7.14 -17.45
N LEU A 211 -15.03 -6.41 -18.44
CA LEU A 211 -16.33 -6.71 -19.04
C LEU A 211 -16.31 -8.04 -19.82
N GLY A 212 -15.23 -8.32 -20.56
CA GLY A 212 -15.09 -9.54 -21.35
C GLY A 212 -15.01 -10.81 -20.50
N ASN A 213 -14.37 -10.72 -19.33
CA ASN A 213 -14.17 -11.84 -18.43
C ASN A 213 -15.12 -11.82 -17.20
N GLN A 214 -16.22 -11.04 -17.23
CA GLN A 214 -17.12 -10.92 -16.06
C GLN A 214 -17.70 -12.26 -15.60
N ARG A 215 -17.80 -13.25 -16.49
CA ARG A 215 -18.29 -14.62 -16.19
C ARG A 215 -17.19 -15.61 -15.78
N ASP A 216 -15.93 -15.23 -15.94
CA ASP A 216 -14.75 -16.00 -15.55
C ASP A 216 -13.80 -15.11 -14.73
N LEU A 217 -14.11 -15.01 -13.43
CA LEU A 217 -13.34 -14.18 -12.50
C LEU A 217 -11.89 -14.63 -12.37
N LYS A 218 -11.61 -15.92 -12.53
CA LYS A 218 -10.23 -16.43 -12.44
C LYS A 218 -9.40 -15.81 -13.56
N THR A 219 -9.89 -15.92 -14.80
CA THR A 219 -9.24 -15.33 -15.96
C THR A 219 -9.16 -13.81 -15.85
N MET A 220 -10.22 -13.13 -15.41
CA MET A 220 -10.20 -11.68 -15.15
C MET A 220 -9.05 -11.29 -14.21
N PHE A 221 -8.92 -11.95 -13.06
CA PHE A 221 -7.90 -11.62 -12.06
C PHE A 221 -6.48 -11.99 -12.51
N ASP A 222 -6.31 -13.11 -13.19
CA ASP A 222 -5.03 -13.55 -13.73
C ASP A 222 -4.55 -12.63 -14.85
N GLU A 223 -5.42 -12.22 -15.77
CA GLU A 223 -5.08 -11.28 -16.82
C GLU A 223 -4.73 -9.91 -16.24
N MET A 224 -5.54 -9.37 -15.32
CA MET A 224 -5.21 -8.09 -14.66
C MET A 224 -3.86 -8.16 -13.93
N THR A 225 -3.54 -9.30 -13.31
CA THR A 225 -2.21 -9.55 -12.71
C THR A 225 -1.12 -9.53 -13.77
N SER A 226 -1.35 -10.14 -14.94
CA SER A 226 -0.43 -10.13 -16.07
C SER A 226 -0.11 -8.71 -16.56
N TYR A 227 -1.10 -7.81 -16.58
CA TYR A 227 -0.89 -6.39 -16.92
C TYR A 227 0.06 -5.69 -15.94
N ILE A 228 -0.07 -5.96 -14.64
CA ILE A 228 0.84 -5.42 -13.61
C ILE A 228 2.26 -5.99 -13.81
N ASP A 229 2.37 -7.32 -13.98
CA ASP A 229 3.67 -7.99 -14.12
C ASP A 229 4.41 -7.58 -15.40
N LYS A 230 3.67 -7.22 -16.46
CA LYS A 230 4.22 -6.66 -17.73
C LYS A 230 4.44 -5.16 -17.69
N ASN A 231 4.39 -4.53 -16.50
CA ASN A 231 4.57 -3.09 -16.29
C ASN A 231 3.61 -2.19 -17.08
N GLN A 232 2.42 -2.67 -17.46
CA GLN A 232 1.45 -1.82 -18.17
C GLN A 232 0.90 -0.70 -17.28
N PHE A 233 0.94 -0.89 -15.96
CA PHE A 233 0.59 0.14 -14.96
C PHE A 233 1.73 1.13 -14.66
N TYR A 234 2.87 1.05 -15.35
CA TYR A 234 4.02 1.93 -15.10
C TYR A 234 3.70 3.42 -15.35
N CYS A 235 2.68 3.72 -16.16
CA CYS A 235 2.16 5.07 -16.35
C CYS A 235 1.82 5.77 -15.01
N TYR A 236 1.41 5.03 -13.96
CA TYR A 236 1.16 5.59 -12.64
C TYR A 236 2.43 6.06 -11.92
N VAL A 237 3.56 5.37 -12.13
CA VAL A 237 4.87 5.75 -11.59
C VAL A 237 5.32 7.07 -12.22
N THR A 238 5.27 7.15 -13.56
CA THR A 238 5.57 8.38 -14.31
C THR A 238 4.69 9.54 -13.90
N PHE A 239 3.40 9.28 -13.62
CA PHE A 239 2.46 10.31 -13.18
C PHE A 239 2.84 10.91 -11.82
N THR A 240 3.20 10.09 -10.84
CA THR A 240 3.59 10.58 -9.51
C THR A 240 4.97 11.20 -9.47
N MET A 241 5.90 10.75 -10.31
CA MET A 241 7.22 11.38 -10.44
C MET A 241 7.10 12.87 -10.75
N HIS A 242 6.24 13.26 -11.69
CA HIS A 242 6.08 14.66 -12.12
C HIS A 242 5.12 15.49 -11.27
N LYS A 243 4.54 14.91 -10.21
CA LYS A 243 3.50 15.54 -9.38
C LYS A 243 3.96 16.88 -8.79
N GLN A 244 5.21 16.98 -8.33
CA GLN A 244 5.72 18.19 -7.68
C GLN A 244 5.74 19.39 -8.64
N THR A 245 6.20 19.17 -9.87
CA THR A 245 6.22 20.18 -10.94
C THR A 245 4.81 20.66 -11.27
N SER A 246 3.87 19.71 -11.42
CA SER A 246 2.45 20.02 -11.62
C SER A 246 1.87 20.83 -10.47
N MET A 247 2.14 20.45 -9.22
CA MET A 247 1.66 21.16 -8.03
C MET A 247 2.19 22.59 -7.96
N GLN A 248 3.48 22.80 -8.25
CA GLN A 248 4.07 24.13 -8.26
C GLN A 248 3.45 25.01 -9.35
N LEU A 249 3.26 24.48 -10.56
CA LEU A 249 2.63 25.20 -11.67
C LEU A 249 1.19 25.63 -11.35
N ARG A 250 0.41 24.77 -10.66
CA ARG A 250 -0.94 25.12 -10.21
C ARG A 250 -0.93 26.18 -9.10
N LYS A 251 0.03 26.11 -8.19
CA LYS A 251 0.19 27.09 -7.12
C LYS A 251 0.52 28.47 -7.66
N ASP A 252 1.42 28.56 -8.64
CA ASP A 252 1.83 29.82 -9.25
C ASP A 252 0.70 30.49 -10.06
N ASN A 253 -0.24 29.70 -10.57
CA ASN A 253 -1.38 30.17 -11.36
C ASN A 253 -2.73 30.01 -10.64
N ARG A 254 -2.72 29.97 -9.30
CA ARG A 254 -3.89 29.62 -8.49
C ARG A 254 -5.11 30.51 -8.76
N GLU A 255 -4.92 31.82 -8.82
CA GLU A 255 -6.01 32.78 -9.05
C GLU A 255 -6.67 32.56 -10.41
N TRP A 256 -5.87 32.26 -11.44
CA TRP A 256 -6.38 31.97 -12.77
C TRP A 256 -7.22 30.67 -12.79
N PHE A 257 -6.72 29.59 -12.18
CA PHE A 257 -7.48 28.34 -12.07
C PHE A 257 -8.79 28.51 -11.29
N GLN A 258 -8.81 29.37 -10.27
CA GLN A 258 -10.03 29.69 -9.51
C GLN A 258 -11.07 30.45 -10.35
N ASN A 259 -10.64 31.33 -11.23
CA ASN A 259 -11.56 32.00 -12.15
C ASN A 259 -12.04 31.03 -13.23
N TYR A 260 -11.12 30.27 -13.82
CA TYR A 260 -11.45 29.29 -14.86
C TYR A 260 -12.42 28.21 -14.36
N GLN A 261 -12.20 27.61 -13.18
CA GLN A 261 -13.12 26.61 -12.61
C GLN A 261 -14.54 27.16 -12.44
N ASN A 262 -14.69 28.44 -12.08
CA ASN A 262 -15.99 29.09 -11.92
C ASN A 262 -16.67 29.28 -13.28
N GLU A 263 -15.91 29.67 -14.31
CA GLU A 263 -16.42 29.84 -15.67
C GLU A 263 -16.92 28.51 -16.27
N ILE A 264 -16.20 27.41 -16.06
CA ILE A 264 -16.61 26.08 -16.53
C ILE A 264 -17.59 25.37 -15.57
N ASN A 265 -17.97 26.02 -14.46
CA ASN A 265 -18.84 25.48 -13.40
C ASN A 265 -18.35 24.11 -12.86
N ASP A 266 -17.04 23.96 -12.72
CA ASP A 266 -16.42 22.80 -12.08
C ASP A 266 -16.31 23.03 -10.57
N ARG A 267 -17.11 22.29 -9.81
CA ARG A 267 -17.22 22.45 -8.36
C ARG A 267 -16.01 21.93 -7.59
N LEU A 268 -15.25 21.01 -8.16
CA LEU A 268 -14.17 20.31 -7.47
C LEU A 268 -12.79 20.82 -7.90
N GLY A 269 -12.69 21.37 -9.11
CA GLY A 269 -11.49 22.00 -9.64
C GLY A 269 -10.41 20.99 -10.05
N ILE A 270 -9.33 21.53 -10.61
CA ILE A 270 -8.21 20.76 -11.18
C ILE A 270 -7.49 19.88 -10.15
N ASP A 271 -7.36 20.34 -8.89
CA ASP A 271 -6.68 19.56 -7.85
C ASP A 271 -7.45 18.26 -7.56
N SER A 272 -8.78 18.32 -7.48
CA SER A 272 -9.59 17.11 -7.29
C SER A 272 -9.51 16.17 -8.48
N PHE A 273 -9.35 16.70 -9.70
CA PHE A 273 -9.19 15.90 -10.90
C PHE A 273 -7.86 15.13 -10.89
N LEU A 274 -6.74 15.79 -10.58
CA LEU A 274 -5.41 15.18 -10.60
C LEU A 274 -5.15 14.19 -9.47
N VAL A 275 -5.98 14.18 -8.41
CA VAL A 275 -5.91 13.17 -7.34
C VAL A 275 -6.64 11.88 -7.71
N GLN A 276 -7.53 11.89 -8.71
CA GLN A 276 -8.34 10.72 -9.09
C GLN A 276 -7.52 9.48 -9.47
N PRO A 277 -6.40 9.57 -10.22
CA PRO A 277 -5.62 8.37 -10.55
C PRO A 277 -5.11 7.63 -9.32
N ILE A 278 -4.53 8.35 -8.36
CA ILE A 278 -4.00 7.75 -7.13
C ILE A 278 -5.15 7.21 -6.27
N GLN A 279 -6.26 7.95 -6.19
CA GLN A 279 -7.46 7.43 -5.53
C GLN A 279 -7.91 6.11 -6.16
N ARG A 280 -8.00 6.01 -7.49
CA ARG A 280 -8.42 4.77 -8.15
C ARG A 280 -7.50 3.61 -7.83
N LEU A 281 -6.18 3.84 -7.88
CA LEU A 281 -5.19 2.82 -7.56
C LEU A 281 -5.35 2.28 -6.13
N THR A 282 -5.71 3.13 -5.16
CA THR A 282 -5.98 2.71 -3.78
C THR A 282 -7.29 1.91 -3.62
N ARG A 283 -8.24 2.05 -4.54
CA ARG A 283 -9.55 1.37 -4.44
C ARG A 283 -9.48 -0.11 -4.83
N TYR A 284 -8.62 -0.48 -5.77
CA TYR A 284 -8.45 -1.88 -6.19
C TYR A 284 -8.16 -2.83 -5.02
N PRO A 285 -7.09 -2.67 -4.22
CA PRO A 285 -6.81 -3.60 -3.13
C PRO A 285 -7.90 -3.61 -2.04
N LEU A 286 -8.64 -2.51 -1.86
CA LEU A 286 -9.77 -2.46 -0.92
C LEU A 286 -10.95 -3.33 -1.40
N LEU A 287 -11.35 -3.20 -2.66
CA LEU A 287 -12.44 -3.99 -3.24
C LEU A 287 -12.06 -5.48 -3.32
N LEU A 288 -10.81 -5.79 -3.69
CA LEU A 288 -10.31 -7.16 -3.73
C LEU A 288 -10.25 -7.79 -2.32
N SER A 289 -9.81 -7.04 -1.31
CA SER A 289 -9.82 -7.50 0.08
C SER A 289 -11.24 -7.74 0.61
N GLN A 290 -12.19 -6.86 0.25
CA GLN A 290 -13.61 -7.07 0.57
C GLN A 290 -14.16 -8.33 -0.11
N PHE A 291 -13.83 -8.55 -1.38
CA PHE A 291 -14.18 -9.77 -2.11
C PHE A 291 -13.64 -11.02 -1.38
N ILE A 292 -12.35 -11.05 -1.05
CA ILE A 292 -11.70 -12.16 -0.33
C ILE A 292 -12.39 -12.42 1.02
N SER A 293 -12.67 -11.35 1.78
CA SER A 293 -13.35 -11.46 3.07
C SER A 293 -14.75 -12.09 2.93
N GLU A 294 -15.57 -11.62 1.98
CA GLU A 294 -16.90 -12.20 1.78
C GLU A 294 -16.84 -13.61 1.20
N PHE A 295 -15.84 -13.93 0.38
CA PHE A 295 -15.59 -15.27 -0.15
C PHE A 295 -15.44 -16.29 0.99
N TYR A 296 -14.60 -15.99 2.00
CA TYR A 296 -14.44 -16.85 3.18
C TYR A 296 -15.70 -16.92 4.05
N LYS A 297 -16.40 -15.80 4.26
CA LYS A 297 -17.63 -15.77 5.09
C LYS A 297 -18.77 -16.57 4.48
N SER A 298 -18.88 -16.55 3.15
CA SER A 298 -19.91 -17.30 2.42
C SER A 298 -19.60 -18.80 2.33
N GLY A 299 -18.41 -19.24 2.73
CA GLY A 299 -18.02 -20.66 2.68
C GLY A 299 -17.88 -21.21 1.27
N ILE A 300 -17.67 -20.34 0.27
CA ILE A 300 -17.56 -20.73 -1.14
C ILE A 300 -16.25 -21.49 -1.34
N ASN A 301 -16.32 -22.64 -1.99
CA ASN A 301 -15.14 -23.47 -2.23
C ASN A 301 -14.72 -23.43 -3.70
N CYS A 302 -14.15 -22.30 -4.12
CA CYS A 302 -13.47 -22.18 -5.41
C CYS A 302 -12.03 -21.69 -5.22
N LYS A 303 -11.13 -22.64 -4.90
CA LYS A 303 -9.71 -22.38 -4.68
C LYS A 303 -9.03 -21.64 -5.84
N PRO A 304 -9.26 -21.99 -7.13
CA PRO A 304 -8.67 -21.27 -8.26
C PRO A 304 -8.96 -19.76 -8.27
N VAL A 305 -10.20 -19.33 -8.08
CA VAL A 305 -10.56 -17.91 -8.05
C VAL A 305 -9.95 -17.22 -6.84
N LEU A 306 -9.97 -17.88 -5.68
CA LEU A 306 -9.40 -17.36 -4.45
C LEU A 306 -7.89 -17.11 -4.57
N VAL A 307 -7.15 -18.03 -5.19
CA VAL A 307 -5.70 -17.86 -5.43
C VAL A 307 -5.45 -16.69 -6.38
N SER A 308 -6.20 -16.59 -7.48
CA SER A 308 -6.05 -15.51 -8.46
C SER A 308 -6.36 -14.13 -7.86
N VAL A 309 -7.43 -14.00 -7.07
CA VAL A 309 -7.77 -12.71 -6.42
C VAL A 309 -6.75 -12.30 -5.36
N CYS A 310 -6.26 -13.24 -4.54
CA CYS A 310 -5.22 -12.96 -3.54
C CYS A 310 -3.91 -12.52 -4.20
N LYS A 311 -3.54 -13.17 -5.30
CA LYS A 311 -2.37 -12.80 -6.10
C LYS A 311 -2.52 -11.38 -6.65
N LEU A 312 -3.65 -11.07 -7.27
CA LEU A 312 -3.93 -9.73 -7.81
C LEU A 312 -3.89 -8.66 -6.72
N GLU A 313 -4.52 -8.92 -5.58
CA GLU A 313 -4.57 -8.01 -4.43
C GLU A 313 -3.16 -7.67 -3.93
N THR A 314 -2.31 -8.68 -3.77
CA THR A 314 -0.92 -8.50 -3.36
C THR A 314 -0.14 -7.68 -4.38
N ARG A 315 -0.35 -7.93 -5.68
CA ARG A 315 0.32 -7.20 -6.76
C ARG A 315 -0.11 -5.74 -6.83
N MET A 316 -1.39 -5.46 -6.62
CA MET A 316 -1.92 -4.10 -6.53
C MET A 316 -1.35 -3.33 -5.34
N ARG A 317 -1.21 -3.97 -4.16
CA ARG A 317 -0.56 -3.32 -3.00
C ARG A 317 0.88 -2.95 -3.27
N ARG A 318 1.66 -3.89 -3.83
CA ARG A 318 3.06 -3.63 -4.21
C ARG A 318 3.17 -2.51 -5.24
N LEU A 319 2.30 -2.49 -6.24
CA LEU A 319 2.26 -1.40 -7.23
C LEU A 319 1.99 -0.05 -6.55
N LEU A 320 1.04 0.03 -5.62
CA LEU A 320 0.75 1.25 -4.88
C LEU A 320 1.96 1.73 -4.05
N GLU A 321 2.68 0.82 -3.41
CA GLU A 321 3.92 1.14 -2.68
C GLU A 321 4.97 1.76 -3.61
N VAL A 322 5.20 1.16 -4.78
CA VAL A 322 6.16 1.67 -5.78
C VAL A 322 5.74 3.05 -6.30
N VAL A 323 4.45 3.24 -6.62
CA VAL A 323 3.91 4.52 -7.08
C VAL A 323 4.02 5.61 -6.02
N ASN A 324 3.90 5.26 -4.74
CA ASN A 324 4.10 6.20 -3.64
C ASN A 324 5.59 6.57 -3.46
N GLN A 325 6.48 5.59 -3.59
CA GLN A 325 7.93 5.81 -3.51
C GLN A 325 8.47 6.65 -4.67
N SER A 326 7.84 6.59 -5.84
CA SER A 326 8.33 7.32 -7.02
C SER A 326 8.15 8.83 -6.94
N GLU A 327 7.34 9.35 -6.03
CA GLU A 327 7.26 10.81 -5.73
C GLU A 327 8.62 11.37 -5.29
N GLU A 328 9.48 10.52 -4.71
CA GLU A 328 10.79 10.92 -4.20
C GLU A 328 11.89 10.85 -5.27
N VAL A 329 11.63 10.25 -6.44
CA VAL A 329 12.67 10.02 -7.47
C VAL A 329 13.21 11.34 -8.03
N LEU A 330 12.36 12.36 -8.20
CA LEU A 330 12.82 13.69 -8.62
C LEU A 330 13.54 14.47 -7.52
N SER A 331 13.57 13.97 -6.28
CA SER A 331 14.30 14.59 -5.15
C SER A 331 15.74 14.13 -5.02
N ILE A 332 16.21 13.24 -5.92
CA ILE A 332 17.61 12.81 -5.96
C ILE A 332 18.48 14.02 -6.33
N GLU A 333 19.12 14.62 -5.32
CA GLU A 333 20.08 15.70 -5.49
C GLU A 333 21.38 15.17 -6.12
N GLU A 334 21.95 15.93 -7.08
CA GLU A 334 23.27 15.68 -7.67
C GLU A 334 23.44 14.39 -8.50
N LEU A 335 22.57 14.15 -9.49
CA LEU A 335 22.94 13.27 -10.61
C LEU A 335 24.08 13.91 -11.40
N PRO A 336 25.13 13.17 -11.80
CA PRO A 336 26.13 13.68 -12.71
C PRO A 336 25.43 14.20 -13.97
N THR A 337 25.89 15.32 -14.54
CA THR A 337 25.22 16.03 -15.65
C THR A 337 24.99 15.16 -16.90
N GLU A 338 25.67 14.03 -16.98
CA GLU A 338 25.59 13.02 -18.04
C GLU A 338 24.40 12.06 -17.89
N PHE A 339 23.78 11.97 -16.72
CA PHE A 339 22.66 11.04 -16.44
C PHE A 339 21.35 11.79 -16.21
N THR A 340 20.36 11.51 -17.05
CA THR A 340 18.95 11.80 -16.75
C THR A 340 18.26 10.54 -16.25
N ILE A 341 17.19 10.71 -15.47
CA ILE A 341 16.43 9.59 -14.88
C ILE A 341 15.93 8.61 -15.96
N ASP A 342 15.67 9.10 -17.16
CA ASP A 342 15.26 8.29 -18.31
C ASP A 342 16.31 7.24 -18.73
N HIS A 343 17.60 7.49 -18.44
CA HIS A 343 18.68 6.54 -18.73
C HIS A 343 18.70 5.35 -17.77
N PHE A 344 18.08 5.47 -16.59
CA PHE A 344 18.14 4.42 -15.58
C PHE A 344 17.16 3.26 -15.84
N GLY A 345 16.21 3.46 -16.77
CA GLY A 345 15.12 2.53 -17.03
C GLY A 345 13.99 2.69 -16.03
N ALA A 346 13.13 1.66 -15.91
CA ALA A 346 11.95 1.75 -15.06
C ALA A 346 12.34 1.79 -13.57
N PHE A 347 11.80 2.75 -12.82
CA PHE A 347 11.91 2.76 -11.37
C PHE A 347 11.18 1.56 -10.77
N ARG A 348 11.84 0.87 -9.83
CA ARG A 348 11.31 -0.35 -9.21
C ARG A 348 10.94 -0.16 -7.75
N ARG A 349 11.79 0.50 -6.97
CA ARG A 349 11.55 0.75 -5.55
C ARG A 349 12.61 1.68 -4.96
N SER A 350 12.26 2.33 -3.85
CA SER A 350 13.23 3.00 -2.98
C SER A 350 13.18 2.38 -1.58
N THR A 351 14.32 2.34 -0.89
CA THR A 351 14.40 1.85 0.50
C THR A 351 15.54 2.53 1.23
N GLU A 352 15.34 2.81 2.53
CA GLU A 352 16.36 3.39 3.40
C GLU A 352 17.17 2.30 4.10
N PHE A 353 18.49 2.48 4.13
CA PHE A 353 19.45 1.57 4.73
C PHE A 353 20.41 2.32 5.65
N GLU A 354 20.93 1.62 6.66
CA GLU A 354 22.12 2.07 7.38
C GLU A 354 23.36 1.61 6.62
N ALA A 355 23.96 2.52 5.86
CA ALA A 355 25.17 2.24 5.09
C ALA A 355 26.42 2.45 5.96
N TYR A 356 27.45 1.64 5.70
CA TYR A 356 28.75 1.77 6.34
C TYR A 356 29.79 2.16 5.28
N SER A 357 30.43 3.32 5.47
CA SER A 357 31.55 3.71 4.60
C SER A 357 32.85 3.16 5.17
N CYS A 358 33.48 2.23 4.46
CA CYS A 358 34.79 1.71 4.82
C CYS A 358 35.87 2.81 4.85
N ARG A 359 35.73 3.85 4.00
CA ARG A 359 36.68 4.98 3.91
C ARG A 359 36.60 5.89 5.12
N SER A 360 35.40 6.26 5.56
CA SER A 360 35.22 7.15 6.71
C SER A 360 35.03 6.41 8.04
N ARG A 361 34.90 5.07 8.00
CA ARG A 361 34.56 4.17 9.13
C ARG A 361 33.32 4.61 9.89
N LYS A 362 32.38 5.28 9.21
CA LYS A 362 31.15 5.81 9.79
C LYS A 362 29.93 5.15 9.18
N LYS A 363 28.93 4.96 10.04
CA LYS A 363 27.57 4.61 9.64
C LYS A 363 26.81 5.88 9.27
N PHE A 364 26.03 5.82 8.21
CA PHE A 364 25.16 6.91 7.78
C PHE A 364 23.87 6.35 7.18
N LYS A 365 22.78 7.11 7.26
CA LYS A 365 21.52 6.73 6.60
C LYS A 365 21.65 7.03 5.12
N ALA A 366 21.37 6.04 4.29
CA ALA A 366 21.36 6.15 2.84
C ALA A 366 20.01 5.71 2.32
N LYS A 367 19.51 6.41 1.30
CA LYS A 367 18.32 6.01 0.56
C LYS A 367 18.76 5.51 -0.81
N VAL A 368 18.36 4.28 -1.13
CA VAL A 368 18.76 3.60 -2.36
C VAL A 368 17.56 3.52 -3.29
N PHE A 369 17.76 3.84 -4.56
CA PHE A 369 16.73 3.88 -5.59
C PHE A 369 17.06 2.82 -6.64
N LEU A 370 16.27 1.74 -6.67
CA LEU A 370 16.46 0.67 -7.64
C LEU A 370 15.73 1.01 -8.94
N PHE A 371 16.47 0.99 -10.03
CA PHE A 371 15.97 1.05 -11.41
C PHE A 371 16.31 -0.25 -12.15
N ASP A 372 15.78 -0.42 -13.36
CA ASP A 372 16.09 -1.60 -14.20
C ASP A 372 17.57 -1.76 -14.52
N GLN A 373 18.28 -0.64 -14.72
CA GLN A 373 19.66 -0.66 -15.19
C GLN A 373 20.68 -0.18 -14.13
N TYR A 374 20.21 0.43 -13.02
CA TYR A 374 21.07 1.08 -12.01
C TYR A 374 20.50 0.92 -10.60
N LEU A 375 21.38 1.07 -9.59
CA LEU A 375 21.09 1.01 -8.16
C LEU A 375 21.52 2.29 -7.44
#